data_AF-A0A6N3R0C5-F1
#
_entry.id   AF-A0A6N3R0C5-F1
#
_cell.length_a   1.000
_cell.length_b   1.000
_cell.length_c   1.000
_cell.angle_alpha   90.00
_cell.angle_beta   90.00
_cell.angle_gamma   90.00
#
_symmetry.space_group_name_H-M   'P 1'
#
loop_
_entity.id
_entity.type
_entity.pdbx_description
1 polymer ?
#
loop_
_entity_poly.entity_id
_entity_poly.type
_entity_poly.pdbx_seq_one_letter_code
_entity_poly.pdbx_strand_id
1 'polypeptide(L)'
;MLAEIGVGTLDQAMMAVMPFKHNNLRLLGLSNKILLADEIHACDAYMSCILEGLIERQARGGNSVILLSATLSQQQRDKLVAAFARGAEGQQEAPLLGKDDYPWLTHVTKTDVHSHRVATRKEVERSVSVGWLHSEQECIARIESAVSQGKCIAWIRNSVDDAIQVYRQLLARGVIPASSLSLFHSRFAFSDRQRIETETLARFGKYCSLQRASQVIVCTQVIEQSVDIDLDEMISDLAPIDLLIQRAGRLQRHIRDINGQLKRDGKDERSPPELLILAPVWDDAPGDEWFGSAMRNSAYVYPDHGRIWLTQRVLREQGAIQMPHAARLLIESVYGEDVVMPEGFARSEQEQVGKYYCDRARAKKYVLNFRLGYAANINDYLPEKLSTRLAEESVSLWLATCIDGVVKPYATGAHAWEMSVVRVRRSWWKKHRDEFSLLEGDAFRQWCVEQRQDPEMANVILVTDDESCGYSAREGLIGKVG
;
A
#
# COMPACT_ATOMS: atom_id res chain seq x y z
N MET A 1 -15.65 -5.94 17.07
CA MET A 1 -15.79 -4.61 17.70
C MET A 1 -16.47 -4.65 19.07
N LEU A 2 -17.20 -5.71 19.46
CA LEU A 2 -17.82 -5.80 20.80
C LEU A 2 -16.85 -6.20 21.92
N ALA A 3 -15.66 -6.69 21.59
CA ALA A 3 -14.61 -6.96 22.57
C ALA A 3 -14.15 -5.66 23.26
N GLU A 4 -13.61 -5.77 24.48
CA GLU A 4 -13.05 -4.62 25.21
C GLU A 4 -11.94 -3.94 24.41
N ILE A 5 -11.03 -4.75 23.85
CA ILE A 5 -9.96 -4.35 22.95
C ILE A 5 -10.13 -5.12 21.64
N GLY A 6 -10.00 -4.42 20.52
CA GLY A 6 -10.07 -5.03 19.18
C GLY A 6 -9.04 -4.42 18.26
N VAL A 7 -8.32 -5.28 17.53
CA VAL A 7 -7.39 -4.89 16.46
C VAL A 7 -7.98 -5.36 15.14
N GLY A 8 -8.00 -4.49 14.14
CA GLY A 8 -8.57 -4.80 12.84
C GLY A 8 -8.37 -3.65 11.86
N THR A 9 -8.89 -3.81 10.65
CA THR A 9 -8.78 -2.79 9.61
C THR A 9 -9.66 -1.58 9.93
N LEU A 10 -9.22 -0.40 9.49
CA LEU A 10 -9.99 0.85 9.63
C LEU A 10 -11.36 0.75 8.94
N ASP A 11 -11.46 -0.06 7.86
CA ASP A 11 -12.71 -0.37 7.17
C ASP A 11 -13.82 -0.83 8.14
N GLN A 12 -13.51 -1.66 9.14
CA GLN A 12 -14.51 -2.15 10.11
C GLN A 12 -15.12 -1.03 10.94
N ALA A 13 -14.34 0.00 11.27
CA ALA A 13 -14.82 1.17 11.99
C ALA A 13 -15.60 2.10 11.06
N MET A 14 -15.13 2.31 9.82
CA MET A 14 -15.81 3.09 8.80
C MET A 14 -17.22 2.55 8.47
N MET A 15 -17.41 1.23 8.47
CA MET A 15 -18.73 0.61 8.28
C MET A 15 -19.77 1.06 9.31
N ALA A 16 -19.37 1.58 10.47
CA ALA A 16 -20.29 2.06 11.50
C ALA A 16 -21.05 3.34 11.09
N VAL A 17 -20.46 4.16 10.22
CA VAL A 17 -21.04 5.41 9.71
C VAL A 17 -21.61 5.27 8.31
N MET A 18 -21.81 4.04 7.85
CA MET A 18 -22.36 3.71 6.54
C MET A 18 -23.59 2.79 6.68
N PRO A 19 -24.45 2.68 5.65
CA PRO A 19 -25.68 1.87 5.70
C PRO A 19 -25.43 0.36 5.56
N PHE A 20 -24.48 -0.20 6.30
CA PHE A 20 -24.30 -1.64 6.42
C PHE A 20 -25.30 -2.26 7.39
N LYS A 21 -25.70 -3.51 7.15
CA LYS A 21 -26.45 -4.31 8.13
C LYS A 21 -25.68 -4.35 9.45
N HIS A 22 -26.42 -4.14 10.54
CA HIS A 22 -25.88 -4.11 11.91
C HIS A 22 -24.86 -2.99 12.17
N ASN A 23 -24.94 -1.87 11.46
CA ASN A 23 -24.17 -0.66 11.77
C ASN A 23 -24.43 -0.13 13.19
N ASN A 24 -25.65 -0.28 13.73
CA ASN A 24 -25.98 0.03 15.12
C ASN A 24 -25.11 -0.75 16.13
N LEU A 25 -24.87 -2.05 15.90
CA LEU A 25 -23.98 -2.86 16.73
C LEU A 25 -22.51 -2.40 16.61
N ARG A 26 -22.11 -1.92 15.43
CA ARG A 26 -20.78 -1.32 15.24
C ARG A 26 -20.64 -0.01 16.00
N LEU A 27 -21.64 0.87 15.94
CA LEU A 27 -21.69 2.11 16.71
C LEU A 27 -21.67 1.84 18.21
N LEU A 28 -22.45 0.86 18.68
CA LEU A 28 -22.42 0.42 20.08
C LEU A 28 -21.02 -0.08 20.46
N GLY A 29 -20.40 -0.90 19.61
CA GLY A 29 -19.05 -1.42 19.84
C GLY A 29 -17.97 -0.34 19.84
N LEU A 30 -18.17 0.79 19.13
CA LEU A 30 -17.25 1.94 19.16
C LEU A 30 -17.56 2.92 20.30
N SER A 31 -18.75 2.81 20.90
CA SER A 31 -19.13 3.64 22.05
C SER A 31 -18.20 3.38 23.23
N ASN A 32 -17.79 4.44 23.92
CA ASN A 32 -16.89 4.38 25.07
C ASN A 32 -15.53 3.75 24.78
N LYS A 33 -15.09 3.77 23.51
CA LYS A 33 -13.75 3.33 23.11
C LYS A 33 -12.95 4.49 22.53
N ILE A 34 -11.64 4.45 22.77
CA ILE A 34 -10.67 5.28 22.06
C ILE A 34 -10.44 4.64 20.70
N LEU A 35 -10.73 5.37 19.62
CA LEU A 35 -10.42 4.93 18.27
C LEU A 35 -8.97 5.30 17.96
N LEU A 36 -8.10 4.32 17.81
CA LEU A 36 -6.74 4.50 17.29
C LEU A 36 -6.72 4.11 15.82
N ALA A 37 -6.51 5.07 14.94
CA ALA A 37 -6.36 4.85 13.50
C ALA A 37 -4.91 5.06 13.11
N ASP A 38 -4.27 4.01 12.61
CA ASP A 38 -2.88 4.03 12.16
C ASP A 38 -2.77 4.25 10.65
N GLU A 39 -1.64 4.79 10.20
CA GLU A 39 -1.31 5.02 8.78
C GLU A 39 -2.39 5.78 7.98
N ILE A 40 -3.00 6.81 8.57
CA ILE A 40 -4.14 7.50 7.94
C ILE A 40 -3.79 8.27 6.66
N HIS A 41 -2.50 8.48 6.37
CA HIS A 41 -2.05 9.05 5.09
C HIS A 41 -2.33 8.14 3.89
N ALA A 42 -2.52 6.83 4.11
CA ALA A 42 -2.85 5.88 3.05
C ALA A 42 -4.32 5.96 2.59
N CYS A 43 -5.14 6.80 3.23
CA CYS A 43 -6.56 6.95 2.86
C CYS A 43 -6.72 7.78 1.57
N ASP A 44 -7.38 7.18 0.58
CA ASP A 44 -7.79 7.90 -0.63
C ASP A 44 -8.89 8.94 -0.35
N ALA A 45 -9.28 9.69 -1.38
CA ALA A 45 -10.30 10.74 -1.26
C ALA A 45 -11.66 10.24 -0.72
N TYR A 46 -12.04 9.00 -1.07
CA TYR A 46 -13.29 8.36 -0.65
C TYR A 46 -13.24 7.93 0.81
N MET A 47 -12.19 7.17 1.17
CA MET A 47 -11.93 6.73 2.53
C MET A 47 -11.76 7.90 3.48
N SER A 48 -11.03 8.95 3.08
CA SER A 48 -10.86 10.18 3.87
C SER A 48 -12.21 10.82 4.20
N CYS A 49 -13.15 10.87 3.24
CA CYS A 49 -14.47 11.43 3.48
C CYS A 49 -15.28 10.59 4.50
N ILE A 50 -15.16 9.26 4.44
CA ILE A 50 -15.81 8.36 5.42
C ILE A 50 -15.14 8.49 6.79
N LEU A 51 -13.81 8.60 6.84
CA LEU A 51 -13.05 8.83 8.08
C LEU A 51 -13.47 10.14 8.75
N GLU A 52 -13.65 11.22 7.97
CA GLU A 52 -14.20 12.49 8.47
C GLU A 52 -15.58 12.26 9.13
N GLY A 53 -16.48 11.50 8.50
CA GLY A 53 -17.78 11.16 9.08
C GLY A 53 -17.68 10.30 10.37
N LEU A 54 -16.72 9.38 10.42
CA LEU A 54 -16.44 8.58 11.61
C LEU A 54 -15.91 9.43 12.77
N ILE A 55 -14.97 10.34 12.50
CA ILE A 55 -14.43 11.29 13.48
C ILE A 55 -15.54 12.20 14.00
N GLU A 56 -16.36 12.76 13.11
CA GLU A 56 -17.51 13.59 13.49
C GLU A 56 -18.47 12.82 14.41
N ARG A 57 -18.77 11.55 14.10
CA ARG A 57 -19.64 10.72 14.93
C ARG A 57 -19.03 10.40 16.30
N GLN A 58 -17.74 10.09 16.36
CA GLN A 58 -17.03 9.79 17.60
C GLN A 58 -16.97 11.02 18.51
N ALA A 59 -16.64 12.19 17.96
CA ALA A 59 -16.63 13.45 18.69
C ALA A 59 -18.02 13.79 19.25
N ARG A 60 -19.09 13.61 18.46
CA ARG A 60 -20.48 13.79 18.92
C ARG A 60 -20.88 12.83 20.04
N GLY A 61 -20.26 11.65 20.11
CA GLY A 61 -20.44 10.68 21.18
C GLY A 61 -19.62 10.96 22.45
N GLY A 62 -18.77 11.99 22.45
CA GLY A 62 -17.81 12.26 23.53
C GLY A 62 -16.62 11.30 23.55
N ASN A 63 -16.41 10.53 22.48
CA ASN A 63 -15.29 9.59 22.38
C ASN A 63 -14.02 10.29 21.90
N SER A 64 -12.87 9.73 22.28
CA SER A 64 -11.55 10.19 21.81
C SER A 64 -11.12 9.44 20.55
N VAL A 65 -10.41 10.15 19.67
CA VAL A 65 -9.81 9.59 18.46
C VAL A 65 -8.32 9.96 18.44
N ILE A 66 -7.46 8.98 18.20
CA ILE A 66 -6.02 9.15 18.01
C ILE A 66 -5.70 8.75 16.58
N LEU A 67 -5.15 9.69 15.81
CA LEU A 67 -4.77 9.47 14.41
C LEU A 67 -3.24 9.45 14.34
N LEU A 68 -2.68 8.36 13.80
CA LEU A 68 -1.25 8.21 13.58
C LEU A 68 -0.97 8.25 12.08
N SER A 69 0.09 8.95 11.71
CA SER A 69 0.53 9.06 10.33
C SER A 69 2.02 9.37 10.30
N ALA A 70 2.71 8.85 9.28
CA ALA A 70 4.07 9.24 8.99
C ALA A 70 4.13 10.72 8.64
N THR A 71 3.26 11.19 7.74
CA THR A 71 3.21 12.58 7.30
C THR A 71 1.82 12.92 6.76
N LEU A 72 1.31 14.12 7.04
CA LEU A 72 0.05 14.63 6.48
C LEU A 72 0.27 16.01 5.85
N SER A 73 -0.41 16.27 4.73
CA SER A 73 -0.49 17.63 4.19
C SER A 73 -1.35 18.52 5.10
N GLN A 74 -1.16 19.84 5.00
CA GLN A 74 -1.97 20.82 5.72
C GLN A 74 -3.46 20.60 5.43
N GLN A 75 -3.80 20.39 4.17
CA GLN A 75 -5.17 20.19 3.73
C GLN A 75 -5.84 18.95 4.36
N GLN A 76 -5.08 17.85 4.53
CA GLN A 76 -5.59 16.67 5.24
C GLN A 76 -5.83 16.97 6.71
N ARG A 77 -4.91 17.68 7.37
CA ARG A 77 -5.06 18.09 8.77
C ARG A 77 -6.27 18.99 8.98
N ASP A 78 -6.47 19.97 8.11
CA ASP A 78 -7.62 20.89 8.15
C ASP A 78 -8.94 20.11 8.11
N LYS A 79 -9.06 19.13 7.20
CA LYS A 79 -10.27 18.29 7.06
C LYS A 79 -10.55 17.45 8.29
N LEU A 80 -9.51 16.86 8.89
CA LEU A 80 -9.63 16.01 10.08
C LEU A 80 -10.02 16.82 11.33
N VAL A 81 -9.39 17.98 11.54
CA VAL A 81 -9.72 18.89 12.64
C VAL A 81 -11.12 19.46 12.47
N ALA A 82 -11.48 19.89 11.25
CA ALA A 82 -12.83 20.37 10.96
C ALA A 82 -13.89 19.28 11.19
N ALA A 83 -13.59 18.02 10.88
CA ALA A 83 -14.50 16.90 11.16
C ALA A 83 -14.74 16.70 12.66
N PHE A 84 -13.68 16.76 13.46
CA PHE A 84 -13.80 16.71 14.92
C PHE A 84 -14.60 17.90 15.47
N ALA A 85 -14.27 19.13 15.03
CA ALA A 85 -14.94 20.35 15.46
C ALA A 85 -16.45 20.32 15.17
N ARG A 86 -16.86 19.83 13.98
CA ARG A 86 -18.29 19.63 13.64
C ARG A 86 -19.00 18.69 14.61
N GLY A 87 -18.34 17.60 15.00
CA GLY A 87 -18.93 16.61 15.92
C GLY A 87 -19.00 17.10 17.36
N ALA A 88 -18.00 17.87 17.80
CA ALA A 88 -17.93 18.46 19.14
C ALA A 88 -18.77 19.75 19.29
N GLU A 89 -19.39 20.23 18.21
CA GLU A 89 -20.07 21.53 18.12
C GLU A 89 -19.14 22.70 18.48
N GLY A 90 -17.89 22.62 18.01
CA GLY A 90 -16.85 23.64 18.19
C GLY A 90 -16.49 24.35 16.88
N GLN A 91 -15.49 25.23 16.96
CA GLN A 91 -14.99 26.04 15.84
C GLN A 91 -13.47 25.95 15.71
N GLN A 92 -12.90 24.80 16.11
CA GLN A 92 -11.45 24.58 16.08
C GLN A 92 -10.95 24.48 14.64
N GLU A 93 -9.82 25.14 14.39
CA GLU A 93 -9.09 25.07 13.13
C GLU A 93 -7.74 24.38 13.35
N ALA A 94 -7.24 23.70 12.33
CA ALA A 94 -5.92 23.10 12.43
C ALA A 94 -4.85 24.20 12.44
N PRO A 95 -3.80 24.06 13.25
CA PRO A 95 -2.72 25.04 13.26
C PRO A 95 -1.96 24.97 11.94
N LEU A 96 -1.65 26.13 11.37
CA LEU A 96 -0.81 26.23 10.18
C LEU A 96 0.63 25.86 10.53
N LEU A 97 1.20 24.90 9.82
CA LEU A 97 2.56 24.43 10.04
C LEU A 97 3.46 24.80 8.85
N GLY A 98 4.65 25.33 9.14
CA GLY A 98 5.69 25.61 8.14
C GLY A 98 6.30 24.34 7.55
N LYS A 99 7.19 24.49 6.57
CA LYS A 99 7.83 23.35 5.88
C LYS A 99 8.78 22.53 6.78
N ASP A 100 9.30 23.15 7.84
CA ASP A 100 10.24 22.53 8.79
C ASP A 100 9.55 22.03 10.08
N ASP A 101 8.23 22.18 10.18
CA ASP A 101 7.45 21.83 11.37
C ASP A 101 7.07 20.35 11.37
N TYR A 102 8.07 19.50 11.64
CA TYR A 102 7.90 18.07 11.84
C TYR A 102 9.06 17.52 12.70
N PRO A 103 8.81 16.52 13.59
CA PRO A 103 7.54 15.90 13.94
C PRO A 103 6.61 16.79 14.77
N TRP A 104 5.30 16.60 14.64
CA TRP A 104 4.31 17.49 15.22
C TRP A 104 3.13 16.76 15.87
N LEU A 105 2.66 17.25 17.02
CA LEU A 105 1.45 16.78 17.70
C LEU A 105 0.37 17.87 17.69
N THR A 106 -0.81 17.53 17.17
CA THR A 106 -2.02 18.37 17.25
C THR A 106 -3.03 17.69 18.16
N HIS A 107 -3.40 18.35 19.25
CA HIS A 107 -4.42 17.90 20.20
C HIS A 107 -5.59 18.87 20.18
N VAL A 108 -6.77 18.37 19.80
CA VAL A 108 -7.98 19.18 19.63
C VAL A 108 -8.98 18.78 20.71
N THR A 109 -9.47 19.75 21.46
CA THR A 109 -10.56 19.58 22.42
C THR A 109 -11.79 20.36 21.93
N LYS A 110 -12.90 20.31 22.69
CA LYS A 110 -14.11 21.09 22.36
C LYS A 110 -13.87 22.60 22.42
N THR A 111 -12.87 23.06 23.16
CA THR A 111 -12.60 24.49 23.38
C THR A 111 -11.29 24.92 22.75
N ASP A 112 -10.26 24.08 22.79
CA ASP A 112 -8.88 24.47 22.54
C ASP A 112 -8.20 23.60 21.49
N VAL A 113 -7.20 24.17 20.83
CA VAL A 113 -6.27 23.45 19.95
C VAL A 113 -4.87 23.64 20.48
N HIS A 114 -4.30 22.56 21.00
CA HIS A 114 -2.92 22.52 21.48
C HIS A 114 -2.03 21.93 20.39
N SER A 115 -0.93 22.62 20.11
CA SER A 115 -0.06 22.36 18.98
C SER A 115 1.38 22.43 19.45
N HIS A 116 2.09 21.30 19.40
CA HIS A 116 3.45 21.23 19.95
C HIS A 116 4.37 20.41 19.05
N ARG A 117 5.57 20.96 18.82
CA ARG A 117 6.67 20.23 18.22
C ARG A 117 7.13 19.10 19.13
N VAL A 118 7.38 17.93 18.57
CA VAL A 118 7.92 16.78 19.32
C VAL A 118 9.40 16.62 18.97
N ALA A 119 10.23 16.45 19.99
CA ALA A 119 11.66 16.23 19.78
C ALA A 119 11.89 14.89 19.05
N THR A 120 12.75 14.93 18.05
CA THR A 120 13.17 13.75 17.28
C THR A 120 14.22 12.96 18.05
N ARG A 121 14.14 11.63 17.99
CA ARG A 121 15.22 10.76 18.47
C ARG A 121 16.33 10.69 17.44
N LYS A 122 17.60 10.78 17.86
CA LYS A 122 18.76 10.71 16.95
C LYS A 122 18.81 9.43 16.10
N GLU A 123 18.26 8.33 16.61
CA GLU A 123 18.19 7.02 15.91
C GLU A 123 17.25 6.99 14.69
N VAL A 124 16.32 7.94 14.61
CA VAL A 124 15.38 8.08 13.47
C VAL A 124 15.76 9.23 12.54
N GLU A 125 16.78 10.01 12.89
CA GLU A 125 17.35 11.01 11.99
C GLU A 125 18.18 10.31 10.92
N ARG A 126 17.74 10.42 9.67
CA ARG A 126 18.32 9.68 8.55
C ARG A 126 18.36 10.55 7.31
N SER A 127 19.42 10.39 6.55
CA SER A 127 19.56 10.98 5.23
C SER A 127 19.80 9.84 4.25
N VAL A 128 18.88 9.68 3.31
CA VAL A 128 18.99 8.70 2.22
C VAL A 128 19.25 9.49 0.95
N SER A 129 20.40 9.30 0.31
CA SER A 129 20.68 9.96 -0.98
C SER A 129 19.77 9.40 -2.07
N VAL A 130 19.40 10.23 -3.02
CA VAL A 130 18.57 9.82 -4.16
C VAL A 130 19.43 9.79 -5.42
N GLY A 131 19.49 8.62 -6.05
CA GLY A 131 20.07 8.45 -7.38
C GLY A 131 19.01 8.13 -8.42
N TRP A 132 19.34 8.34 -9.70
CA TRP A 132 18.42 8.17 -10.82
C TRP A 132 18.93 7.09 -11.76
N LEU A 133 18.03 6.21 -12.18
CA LEU A 133 18.24 5.22 -13.23
C LEU A 133 17.17 5.45 -14.30
N HIS A 134 17.55 5.29 -15.57
CA HIS A 134 16.66 5.59 -16.70
C HIS A 134 16.34 4.38 -17.57
N SER A 135 16.92 3.22 -17.24
CA SER A 135 16.65 1.96 -17.94
C SER A 135 16.63 0.77 -16.98
N GLU A 136 15.91 -0.29 -17.35
CA GLU A 136 15.91 -1.55 -16.61
C GLU A 136 17.30 -2.22 -16.64
N GLN A 137 18.05 -2.02 -17.72
CA GLN A 137 19.41 -2.53 -17.86
C GLN A 137 20.36 -1.91 -16.83
N GLU A 138 20.25 -0.60 -16.57
CA GLU A 138 21.00 0.06 -15.50
C GLU A 138 20.64 -0.51 -14.12
N CYS A 139 19.35 -0.78 -13.88
CA CYS A 139 18.88 -1.38 -12.63
C CYS A 139 19.46 -2.79 -12.42
N ILE A 140 19.42 -3.62 -13.46
CA ILE A 140 20.00 -4.98 -13.43
C ILE A 140 21.50 -4.92 -13.17
N ALA A 141 22.23 -4.05 -13.87
CA ALA A 141 23.68 -3.89 -13.67
C ALA A 141 24.01 -3.44 -12.23
N ARG A 142 23.18 -2.55 -11.66
CA ARG A 142 23.32 -2.11 -10.27
C ARG A 142 23.10 -3.24 -9.27
N ILE A 143 22.09 -4.09 -9.51
CA ILE A 143 21.84 -5.28 -8.67
C ILE A 143 23.01 -6.24 -8.73
N GLU A 144 23.52 -6.54 -9.93
CA GLU A 144 24.69 -7.43 -10.10
C GLU A 144 25.91 -6.87 -9.35
N SER A 145 26.14 -5.55 -9.44
CA SER A 145 27.20 -4.88 -8.67
C SER A 145 26.98 -4.98 -7.16
N ALA A 146 25.76 -4.73 -6.66
CA ALA A 146 25.46 -4.80 -5.22
C ALA A 146 25.67 -6.23 -4.67
N VAL A 147 25.23 -7.24 -5.42
CA VAL A 147 25.42 -8.66 -5.09
C VAL A 147 26.91 -9.03 -5.03
N SER A 148 27.72 -8.54 -5.97
CA SER A 148 29.17 -8.76 -5.98
C SER A 148 29.90 -8.15 -4.78
N GLN A 149 29.31 -7.10 -4.19
CA GLN A 149 29.80 -6.43 -2.97
C GLN A 149 29.26 -7.07 -1.68
N GLY A 150 28.48 -8.15 -1.78
CA GLY A 150 27.89 -8.81 -0.62
C GLY A 150 26.66 -8.12 -0.04
N LYS A 151 26.08 -7.12 -0.72
CA LYS A 151 24.95 -6.33 -0.19
C LYS A 151 23.61 -7.04 -0.35
N CYS A 152 22.66 -6.72 0.54
CA CYS A 152 21.24 -6.98 0.39
C CYS A 152 20.56 -5.84 -0.38
N ILE A 153 19.96 -6.14 -1.53
CA ILE A 153 19.29 -5.15 -2.38
C ILE A 153 17.84 -5.55 -2.68
N ALA A 154 16.94 -4.56 -2.69
CA ALA A 154 15.58 -4.74 -3.18
C ALA A 154 15.33 -3.96 -4.46
N TRP A 155 14.49 -4.50 -5.34
CA TRP A 155 13.85 -3.73 -6.42
C TRP A 155 12.34 -3.75 -6.26
N ILE A 156 11.78 -2.59 -5.92
CA ILE A 156 10.34 -2.38 -5.76
C ILE A 156 9.74 -1.92 -7.08
N ARG A 157 8.96 -2.79 -7.70
CA ARG A 157 8.21 -2.53 -8.92
C ARG A 157 6.79 -2.08 -8.60
N ASN A 158 6.25 -1.16 -9.38
CA ASN A 158 4.88 -0.69 -9.14
C ASN A 158 3.80 -1.68 -9.61
N SER A 159 4.13 -2.59 -10.54
CA SER A 159 3.20 -3.59 -11.05
C SER A 159 3.72 -5.01 -10.83
N VAL A 160 2.79 -5.96 -10.71
CA VAL A 160 3.12 -7.38 -10.51
C VAL A 160 3.72 -7.98 -11.78
N ASP A 161 3.23 -7.59 -12.95
CA ASP A 161 3.74 -8.09 -14.23
C ASP A 161 5.21 -7.68 -14.43
N ASP A 162 5.56 -6.42 -14.11
CA ASP A 162 6.94 -5.96 -14.20
C ASP A 162 7.87 -6.68 -13.20
N ALA A 163 7.37 -6.95 -11.98
CA ALA A 163 8.13 -7.68 -10.96
C ALA A 163 8.48 -9.10 -11.42
N ILE A 164 7.50 -9.83 -11.99
CA ILE A 164 7.71 -11.18 -12.53
C ILE A 164 8.68 -11.13 -13.72
N GLN A 165 8.49 -10.17 -14.64
CA GLN A 165 9.36 -10.00 -15.82
C GLN A 165 10.82 -9.81 -15.41
N VAL A 166 11.09 -8.87 -14.51
CA VAL A 166 12.46 -8.59 -14.04
C VAL A 166 13.05 -9.78 -13.28
N TYR A 167 12.25 -10.45 -12.43
CA TYR A 167 12.69 -11.65 -11.72
C TYR A 167 13.14 -12.76 -12.69
N ARG A 168 12.35 -13.02 -13.74
CA ARG A 168 12.71 -13.97 -14.80
C ARG A 168 13.97 -13.56 -15.56
N GLN A 169 14.13 -12.28 -15.87
CA GLN A 169 15.35 -11.77 -16.52
C GLN A 169 16.59 -11.98 -15.65
N LEU A 170 16.51 -11.71 -14.34
CA LEU A 170 17.61 -11.92 -13.40
C LEU A 170 17.97 -13.41 -13.27
N LEU A 171 16.97 -14.29 -13.22
CA LEU A 171 17.19 -15.75 -13.24
C LEU A 171 17.87 -16.21 -14.53
N ALA A 172 17.38 -15.77 -15.69
CA ALA A 172 17.89 -16.19 -17.00
C ALA A 172 19.36 -15.76 -17.22
N ARG A 173 19.78 -14.63 -16.64
CA ARG A 173 21.17 -14.17 -16.70
C ARG A 173 22.13 -15.04 -15.88
N GLY A 174 21.63 -15.69 -14.82
CA GLY A 174 22.41 -16.66 -14.02
C GLY A 174 23.55 -16.07 -13.19
N VAL A 175 23.70 -14.74 -13.13
CA VAL A 175 24.73 -14.05 -12.33
C VAL A 175 24.45 -14.17 -10.83
N ILE A 176 23.17 -14.21 -10.45
CA ILE A 176 22.70 -14.27 -9.07
C ILE A 176 22.21 -15.70 -8.81
N PRO A 177 22.70 -16.39 -7.77
CA PRO A 177 22.20 -17.71 -7.42
C PRO A 177 20.68 -17.67 -7.17
N ALA A 178 19.93 -18.62 -7.72
CA ALA A 178 18.48 -18.68 -7.55
C ALA A 178 18.05 -18.78 -6.07
N SER A 179 18.90 -19.35 -5.21
CA SER A 179 18.67 -19.38 -3.75
C SER A 179 18.67 -18.00 -3.10
N SER A 180 19.38 -17.04 -3.70
CA SER A 180 19.57 -15.67 -3.20
C SER A 180 18.64 -14.65 -3.87
N LEU A 181 17.79 -15.07 -4.80
CA LEU A 181 16.82 -14.23 -5.48
C LEU A 181 15.40 -14.59 -5.00
N SER A 182 14.65 -13.61 -4.54
CA SER A 182 13.27 -13.77 -4.07
C SER A 182 12.32 -12.86 -4.84
N LEU A 183 11.07 -13.32 -5.01
CA LEU A 183 9.98 -12.55 -5.59
C LEU A 183 8.83 -12.45 -4.59
N PHE A 184 8.29 -11.25 -4.36
CA PHE A 184 7.17 -11.06 -3.44
C PHE A 184 6.12 -10.05 -3.92
N HIS A 185 4.88 -10.51 -4.08
CA HIS A 185 3.75 -9.69 -4.54
C HIS A 185 2.39 -10.24 -4.10
N SER A 186 1.30 -9.60 -4.50
CA SER A 186 -0.06 -9.96 -4.07
C SER A 186 -0.69 -11.18 -4.76
N ARG A 187 -0.23 -11.56 -5.97
CA ARG A 187 -0.78 -12.67 -6.77
C ARG A 187 -0.32 -14.09 -6.35
N PHE A 188 0.01 -14.30 -5.07
CA PHE A 188 0.29 -15.64 -4.53
C PHE A 188 -0.94 -16.20 -3.80
N ALA A 189 -1.05 -17.54 -3.74
CA ALA A 189 -1.98 -18.18 -2.83
C ALA A 189 -1.64 -17.79 -1.39
N PHE A 190 -2.62 -17.78 -0.50
CA PHE A 190 -2.39 -17.35 0.87
C PHE A 190 -1.31 -18.17 1.59
N SER A 191 -1.27 -19.50 1.38
CA SER A 191 -0.19 -20.38 1.88
C SER A 191 1.20 -19.97 1.38
N ASP A 192 1.36 -19.77 0.07
CA ASP A 192 2.63 -19.35 -0.52
C ASP A 192 3.03 -17.96 -0.08
N ARG A 193 2.07 -17.03 0.01
CA ARG A 193 2.31 -15.68 0.50
C ARG A 193 2.86 -15.70 1.92
N GLN A 194 2.27 -16.48 2.82
CA GLN A 194 2.72 -16.63 4.20
C GLN A 194 4.13 -17.22 4.28
N ARG A 195 4.41 -18.23 3.45
CA ARG A 195 5.73 -18.84 3.33
C ARG A 195 6.77 -17.82 2.85
N ILE A 196 6.51 -17.11 1.75
CA ILE A 196 7.41 -16.10 1.17
C ILE A 196 7.65 -14.95 2.15
N GLU A 197 6.62 -14.49 2.86
CA GLU A 197 6.75 -13.47 3.90
C GLU A 197 7.68 -13.93 5.03
N THR A 198 7.51 -15.18 5.50
CA THR A 198 8.36 -15.80 6.52
C THR A 198 9.81 -15.92 6.04
N GLU A 199 10.03 -16.40 4.81
CA GLU A 199 11.36 -16.49 4.20
C GLU A 199 12.01 -15.11 4.02
N THR A 200 11.24 -14.10 3.62
CA THR A 200 11.68 -12.71 3.48
C THR A 200 12.13 -12.15 4.83
N LEU A 201 11.34 -12.34 5.89
CA LEU A 201 11.71 -11.92 7.25
C LEU A 201 12.96 -12.64 7.77
N ALA A 202 13.12 -13.93 7.47
CA ALA A 202 14.30 -14.69 7.86
C ALA A 202 15.58 -14.19 7.17
N ARG A 203 15.48 -13.73 5.92
CA ARG A 203 16.61 -13.22 5.12
C ARG A 203 16.94 -11.76 5.40
N PHE A 204 15.93 -10.90 5.50
CA PHE A 204 16.09 -9.44 5.53
C PHE A 204 15.71 -8.80 6.86
N GLY A 205 15.12 -9.55 7.80
CA GLY A 205 14.61 -8.99 9.05
C GLY A 205 15.67 -8.57 10.07
N LYS A 206 15.22 -8.13 11.24
CA LYS A 206 16.11 -7.72 12.34
C LYS A 206 17.07 -8.84 12.78
N TYR A 207 16.50 -10.02 13.06
CA TYR A 207 17.22 -11.20 13.52
C TYR A 207 17.37 -12.19 12.37
N CYS A 208 18.26 -11.90 11.44
CA CYS A 208 18.55 -12.80 10.32
C CYS A 208 19.18 -14.10 10.83
N SER A 209 18.58 -15.22 10.44
CA SER A 209 19.10 -16.57 10.71
C SER A 209 20.18 -16.99 9.72
N LEU A 210 20.24 -16.32 8.57
CA LEU A 210 21.20 -16.54 7.49
C LEU A 210 22.21 -15.39 7.43
N GLN A 211 23.39 -15.67 6.87
CA GLN A 211 24.37 -14.64 6.54
C GLN A 211 23.75 -13.70 5.49
N ARG A 212 23.55 -12.42 5.83
CA ARG A 212 22.90 -11.38 4.99
C ARG A 212 23.69 -10.98 3.73
N ALA A 213 24.53 -11.86 3.21
CA ALA A 213 25.36 -11.55 2.06
C ALA A 213 24.62 -11.85 0.76
N SER A 214 24.70 -10.92 -0.20
CA SER A 214 24.34 -11.14 -1.61
C SER A 214 22.89 -11.59 -1.83
N GLN A 215 21.94 -11.05 -1.07
CA GLN A 215 20.51 -11.36 -1.21
C GLN A 215 19.78 -10.31 -2.03
N VAL A 216 18.87 -10.74 -2.90
CA VAL A 216 18.07 -9.89 -3.78
C VAL A 216 16.60 -10.20 -3.60
N ILE A 217 15.78 -9.16 -3.45
CA ILE A 217 14.32 -9.28 -3.47
C ILE A 217 13.71 -8.36 -4.52
N VAL A 218 13.01 -8.94 -5.48
CA VAL A 218 12.12 -8.21 -6.39
C VAL A 218 10.73 -8.25 -5.77
N CYS A 219 10.09 -7.11 -5.60
CA CYS A 219 8.80 -7.07 -4.94
C CYS A 219 7.91 -5.94 -5.45
N THR A 220 6.63 -5.99 -5.09
CA THR A 220 5.73 -4.84 -5.27
C THR A 220 5.51 -4.11 -3.93
N GLN A 221 4.49 -3.26 -3.85
CA GLN A 221 4.15 -2.47 -2.65
C GLN A 221 3.85 -3.31 -1.40
N VAL A 222 3.86 -4.65 -1.49
CA VAL A 222 3.62 -5.56 -0.36
C VAL A 222 4.61 -5.38 0.80
N ILE A 223 5.83 -4.89 0.53
CA ILE A 223 6.83 -4.64 1.59
C ILE A 223 6.72 -3.25 2.23
N GLU A 224 5.90 -2.36 1.67
CA GLU A 224 5.69 -1.01 2.20
C GLU A 224 4.94 -1.08 3.53
N GLN A 225 4.00 -2.02 3.67
CA GLN A 225 3.13 -2.13 4.84
C GLN A 225 3.55 -3.30 5.73
N SER A 226 3.93 -2.98 6.97
CA SER A 226 4.05 -3.92 8.09
C SER A 226 5.11 -5.04 8.02
N VAL A 227 6.01 -5.04 7.03
CA VAL A 227 7.15 -5.99 7.00
C VAL A 227 8.41 -5.32 7.56
N ASP A 228 8.94 -5.86 8.65
CA ASP A 228 10.15 -5.36 9.34
C ASP A 228 11.42 -5.87 8.64
N ILE A 229 11.70 -5.32 7.45
CA ILE A 229 12.93 -5.61 6.68
C ILE A 229 13.96 -4.48 6.78
N ASP A 230 15.22 -4.89 6.66
CA ASP A 230 16.40 -4.06 6.52
C ASP A 230 17.03 -4.36 5.16
N LEU A 231 17.51 -3.35 4.46
CA LEU A 231 18.17 -3.45 3.15
C LEU A 231 19.37 -2.50 3.13
N ASP A 232 20.43 -2.89 2.44
CA ASP A 232 21.62 -2.04 2.29
C ASP A 232 21.42 -1.03 1.15
N GLU A 233 20.75 -1.46 0.08
CA GLU A 233 20.41 -0.65 -1.09
C GLU A 233 19.01 -0.97 -1.60
N MET A 234 18.43 -0.02 -2.35
CA MET A 234 17.08 -0.15 -2.88
C MET A 234 16.98 0.52 -4.23
N ILE A 235 16.40 -0.20 -5.18
CA ILE A 235 15.85 0.35 -6.41
C ILE A 235 14.34 0.43 -6.24
N SER A 236 13.76 1.56 -6.61
CA SER A 236 12.31 1.76 -6.62
C SER A 236 11.91 2.31 -7.97
N ASP A 237 10.81 1.81 -8.51
CA ASP A 237 10.12 2.56 -9.56
C ASP A 237 9.65 3.91 -9.01
N LEU A 238 9.62 4.93 -9.86
CA LEU A 238 9.07 6.23 -9.50
C LEU A 238 7.61 6.06 -9.03
N ALA A 239 7.32 6.63 -7.86
CA ALA A 239 6.05 6.51 -7.19
C ALA A 239 5.77 7.83 -6.45
N PRO A 240 4.55 8.04 -5.93
CA PRO A 240 4.25 9.19 -5.10
C PRO A 240 5.20 9.31 -3.89
N ILE A 241 5.50 10.55 -3.50
CA ILE A 241 6.56 10.86 -2.54
C ILE A 241 6.38 10.20 -1.17
N ASP A 242 5.15 10.07 -0.70
CA ASP A 242 4.80 9.41 0.56
C ASP A 242 5.16 7.92 0.54
N LEU A 243 4.89 7.23 -0.57
CA LEU A 243 5.28 5.83 -0.77
C LEU A 243 6.81 5.69 -0.86
N LEU A 244 7.50 6.60 -1.56
CA LEU A 244 8.97 6.60 -1.61
C LEU A 244 9.60 6.80 -0.24
N ILE A 245 9.04 7.68 0.60
CA ILE A 245 9.49 7.86 1.99
C ILE A 245 9.29 6.56 2.80
N GLN A 246 8.16 5.87 2.64
CA GLN A 246 7.92 4.59 3.32
C GLN A 246 8.90 3.50 2.88
N ARG A 247 9.16 3.40 1.56
CA ARG A 247 10.15 2.51 0.95
C ARG A 247 11.54 2.80 1.51
N ALA A 248 11.96 4.08 1.50
CA ALA A 248 13.23 4.52 2.08
C ALA A 248 13.34 4.19 3.57
N GLY A 249 12.22 4.13 4.31
CA GLY A 249 12.18 3.68 5.71
C GLY A 249 12.53 2.20 5.95
N ARG A 250 12.80 1.43 4.89
CA ARG A 250 13.32 0.06 4.94
C ARG A 250 14.83 -0.01 4.68
N LEU A 251 15.43 1.06 4.16
CA LEU A 251 16.89 1.18 4.02
C LEU A 251 17.53 1.37 5.40
N GLN A 252 18.50 0.50 5.70
CA GLN A 252 19.26 0.47 6.94
C GLN A 252 18.37 0.62 8.17
N ARG A 253 17.25 -0.11 8.17
CA ARG A 253 16.22 -0.01 9.21
C ARG A 253 16.77 -0.25 10.61
N HIS A 254 17.68 -1.20 10.76
CA HIS A 254 18.36 -1.52 12.00
C HIS A 254 19.85 -1.17 11.92
N ILE A 255 20.40 -0.72 13.04
CA ILE A 255 21.80 -0.31 13.13
C ILE A 255 22.70 -1.54 13.06
N ARG A 256 23.63 -1.58 12.11
CA ARG A 256 24.52 -2.73 11.89
C ARG A 256 26.00 -2.34 11.80
N ASP A 257 26.87 -3.31 12.00
CA ASP A 257 28.31 -3.18 11.78
C ASP A 257 28.67 -3.26 10.28
N ILE A 258 29.95 -3.09 9.96
CA ILE A 258 30.45 -3.16 8.56
C ILE A 258 30.20 -4.52 7.89
N ASN A 259 29.99 -5.59 8.67
CA ASN A 259 29.71 -6.94 8.18
C ASN A 259 28.20 -7.27 8.17
N GLY A 260 27.34 -6.28 8.44
CA GLY A 260 25.89 -6.44 8.45
C GLY A 260 25.31 -7.12 9.71
N GLN A 261 26.09 -7.27 10.78
CA GLN A 261 25.63 -7.82 12.05
C GLN A 261 24.90 -6.76 12.88
N LEU A 262 23.86 -7.18 13.62
CA LEU A 262 23.04 -6.26 14.40
C LEU A 262 23.83 -5.66 15.57
N LYS A 263 23.86 -4.33 15.65
CA LYS A 263 24.39 -3.58 16.79
C LYS A 263 23.27 -3.16 17.72
N ARG A 264 23.59 -3.07 19.01
CA ARG A 264 22.64 -2.60 20.05
C ARG A 264 22.68 -1.08 20.20
N ASP A 265 23.82 -0.46 19.91
CA ASP A 265 24.08 0.96 20.09
C ASP A 265 25.08 1.50 19.06
N GLY A 266 25.22 2.82 19.03
CA GLY A 266 26.11 3.53 18.11
C GLY A 266 25.45 3.88 16.77
N LYS A 267 26.30 4.21 15.78
CA LYS A 267 25.87 4.49 14.40
C LYS A 267 26.01 3.24 13.54
N ASP A 268 25.27 3.24 12.44
CA ASP A 268 25.44 2.24 11.39
C ASP A 268 26.84 2.42 10.77
N GLU A 269 27.55 1.33 10.58
CA GLU A 269 28.91 1.32 10.02
C GLU A 269 28.93 0.96 8.53
N ARG A 270 27.78 0.58 7.96
CA ARG A 270 27.66 0.38 6.51
C ARG A 270 27.79 1.72 5.80
N SER A 271 28.11 1.65 4.51
CA SER A 271 28.09 2.82 3.64
C SER A 271 26.71 3.51 3.70
N PRO A 272 26.61 4.84 3.62
CA PRO A 272 25.33 5.54 3.68
C PRO A 272 24.30 4.99 2.69
N PRO A 273 23.01 4.94 3.06
CA PRO A 273 21.98 4.34 2.24
C PRO A 273 21.67 5.20 1.02
N GLU A 274 21.52 4.55 -0.12
CA GLU A 274 21.13 5.17 -1.38
C GLU A 274 19.81 4.56 -1.87
N LEU A 275 18.84 5.42 -2.18
CA LEU A 275 17.61 5.07 -2.89
C LEU A 275 17.79 5.41 -4.36
N LEU A 276 17.81 4.39 -5.20
CA LEU A 276 17.88 4.54 -6.65
C LEU A 276 16.48 4.48 -7.23
N ILE A 277 16.11 5.50 -8.00
CA ILE A 277 14.77 5.60 -8.56
C ILE A 277 14.85 5.35 -10.06
N LEU A 278 14.20 4.29 -10.53
CA LEU A 278 13.92 4.13 -11.95
C LEU A 278 12.83 5.12 -12.33
N ALA A 279 13.19 6.09 -13.15
CA ALA A 279 12.29 7.16 -13.58
C ALA A 279 12.53 7.50 -15.06
N PRO A 280 11.50 8.06 -15.73
CA PRO A 280 11.73 8.70 -17.02
C PRO A 280 12.80 9.79 -16.90
N VAL A 281 13.44 10.10 -18.02
CA VAL A 281 14.38 11.22 -18.10
C VAL A 281 13.63 12.51 -17.72
N TRP A 282 14.28 13.35 -16.91
CA TRP A 282 13.71 14.62 -16.48
C TRP A 282 13.41 15.52 -17.67
N ASP A 283 12.24 16.14 -17.65
CA ASP A 283 11.81 17.15 -18.59
C ASP A 283 11.16 18.29 -17.80
N ASP A 284 11.63 19.51 -18.03
CA ASP A 284 11.09 20.73 -17.40
C ASP A 284 9.72 21.12 -17.98
N ALA A 285 9.40 20.66 -19.20
CA ALA A 285 8.15 20.92 -19.89
C ALA A 285 7.56 19.61 -20.46
N PRO A 286 7.21 18.65 -19.58
CA PRO A 286 6.78 17.32 -20.00
C PRO A 286 5.47 17.37 -20.78
N GLY A 287 5.35 16.53 -21.80
CA GLY A 287 4.08 16.20 -22.42
C GLY A 287 3.20 15.30 -21.52
N ASP A 288 1.93 15.14 -21.89
CA ASP A 288 0.96 14.29 -21.18
C ASP A 288 1.39 12.81 -21.09
N GLU A 289 2.07 12.31 -22.13
CA GLU A 289 2.56 10.93 -22.20
C GLU A 289 3.95 10.71 -21.56
N TRP A 290 4.53 11.70 -20.87
CA TRP A 290 5.88 11.62 -20.29
C TRP A 290 6.07 10.39 -19.38
N PHE A 291 5.10 10.10 -18.51
CA PHE A 291 5.16 8.94 -17.63
C PHE A 291 4.71 7.65 -18.31
N GLY A 292 3.64 7.71 -19.11
CA GLY A 292 3.04 6.56 -19.78
C GLY A 292 3.94 5.91 -20.83
N SER A 293 4.70 6.71 -21.58
CA SER A 293 5.62 6.24 -22.61
C SER A 293 6.81 5.47 -22.04
N ALA A 294 7.35 5.92 -20.90
CA ALA A 294 8.51 5.30 -20.27
C ALA A 294 8.13 4.17 -19.29
N MET A 295 7.01 4.29 -18.58
CA MET A 295 6.62 3.38 -17.49
C MET A 295 5.13 3.05 -17.53
N ARG A 296 4.65 2.49 -18.66
CA ARG A 296 3.22 2.22 -18.94
C ARG A 296 2.43 1.60 -17.78
N ASN A 297 2.96 0.53 -17.18
CA ASN A 297 2.27 -0.17 -16.09
C ASN A 297 2.24 0.67 -14.80
N SER A 298 3.28 1.47 -14.53
CA SER A 298 3.30 2.42 -13.41
C SER A 298 2.32 3.57 -13.62
N ALA A 299 2.21 4.09 -14.85
CA ALA A 299 1.25 5.14 -15.23
C ALA A 299 -0.22 4.70 -15.08
N TYR A 300 -0.49 3.40 -15.21
CA TYR A 300 -1.80 2.83 -14.91
C TYR A 300 -2.06 2.71 -13.40
N VAL A 301 -1.04 2.36 -12.61
CA VAL A 301 -1.14 2.25 -11.14
C VAL A 301 -1.30 3.63 -10.49
N TYR A 302 -0.57 4.63 -10.98
CA TYR A 302 -0.61 6.01 -10.51
C TYR A 302 -1.08 6.93 -11.64
N PRO A 303 -2.40 7.18 -11.75
CA PRO A 303 -2.96 7.95 -12.86
C PRO A 303 -2.72 9.47 -12.76
N ASP A 304 -2.31 9.96 -11.58
CA ASP A 304 -1.94 11.37 -11.39
C ASP A 304 -0.47 11.61 -11.77
N HIS A 305 -0.22 11.71 -13.07
CA HIS A 305 1.14 11.86 -13.61
C HIS A 305 1.80 13.17 -13.19
N GLY A 306 0.98 14.20 -12.94
CA GLY A 306 1.45 15.48 -12.42
C GLY A 306 2.11 15.32 -11.04
N ARG A 307 1.46 14.63 -10.10
CA ARG A 307 2.04 14.37 -8.76
C ARG A 307 3.30 13.49 -8.82
N ILE A 308 3.37 12.58 -9.79
CA ILE A 308 4.57 11.78 -10.05
C ILE A 308 5.73 12.67 -10.53
N TRP A 309 5.48 13.58 -11.47
CA TRP A 309 6.48 14.55 -11.92
C TRP A 309 6.93 15.49 -10.79
N LEU A 310 6.00 15.98 -9.98
CA LEU A 310 6.30 16.80 -8.79
C LEU A 310 7.19 16.07 -7.78
N THR A 311 6.96 14.77 -7.62
CA THR A 311 7.80 13.90 -6.79
C THR A 311 9.22 13.85 -7.33
N GLN A 312 9.40 13.69 -8.65
CA GLN A 312 10.72 13.73 -9.26
C GLN A 312 11.38 15.11 -9.09
N ARG A 313 10.63 16.20 -9.32
CA ARG A 313 11.12 17.58 -9.17
C ARG A 313 11.71 17.83 -7.79
N VAL A 314 10.91 17.60 -6.75
CA VAL A 314 11.35 17.90 -5.37
C VAL A 314 12.53 17.02 -4.96
N LEU A 315 12.57 15.75 -5.36
CA LEU A 315 13.70 14.87 -5.06
C LEU A 315 14.97 15.26 -5.79
N ARG A 316 14.88 15.80 -7.02
CA ARG A 316 16.04 16.36 -7.74
C ARG A 316 16.56 17.63 -7.07
N GLU A 317 15.67 18.51 -6.62
CA GLU A 317 16.03 19.75 -5.90
C GLU A 317 16.69 19.46 -4.54
N GLN A 318 16.17 18.48 -3.80
CA GLN A 318 16.69 18.13 -2.47
C GLN A 318 17.91 17.20 -2.52
N GLY A 319 18.01 16.34 -3.54
CA GLY A 319 19.09 15.34 -3.71
C GLY A 319 19.09 14.19 -2.68
N ALA A 320 18.31 14.30 -1.60
CA ALA A 320 18.19 13.30 -0.55
C ALA A 320 16.83 13.39 0.15
N ILE A 321 16.39 12.27 0.72
CA ILE A 321 15.26 12.21 1.66
C ILE A 321 15.84 12.35 3.07
N GLN A 322 15.70 13.54 3.65
CA GLN A 322 16.17 13.85 5.00
C GLN A 322 15.03 13.76 6.00
N MET A 323 14.96 12.66 6.75
CA MET A 323 13.96 12.47 7.79
C MET A 323 14.54 12.85 9.16
N PRO A 324 13.77 13.55 10.01
CA PRO A 324 12.42 14.09 9.79
C PRO A 324 12.40 15.47 9.11
N HIS A 325 13.55 16.14 8.99
CA HIS A 325 13.64 17.58 8.67
C HIS A 325 12.94 18.00 7.36
N ALA A 326 13.10 17.23 6.29
CA ALA A 326 12.50 17.51 4.98
C ALA A 326 11.13 16.83 4.78
N ALA A 327 10.62 16.05 5.75
CA ALA A 327 9.42 15.23 5.57
C ALA A 327 8.22 16.06 5.10
N ARG A 328 7.95 17.17 5.79
CA ARG A 328 6.83 18.06 5.46
C ARG A 328 7.09 18.85 4.18
N LEU A 329 8.31 19.33 3.95
CA LEU A 329 8.68 19.95 2.67
C LEU A 329 8.38 19.02 1.49
N LEU A 330 8.76 17.74 1.57
CA LEU A 330 8.55 16.76 0.51
C LEU A 330 7.05 16.53 0.24
N ILE A 331 6.24 16.35 1.29
CA ILE A 331 4.79 16.17 1.15
C ILE A 331 4.11 17.42 0.61
N GLU A 332 4.37 18.60 1.17
CA GLU A 332 3.70 19.84 0.75
C GLU A 332 4.13 20.28 -0.66
N SER A 333 5.35 19.96 -1.10
CA SER A 333 5.79 20.26 -2.47
C SER A 333 5.08 19.40 -3.53
N VAL A 334 4.51 18.27 -3.13
CA VAL A 334 3.77 17.37 -4.01
C VAL A 334 2.27 17.52 -3.83
N TYR A 335 1.74 17.70 -2.62
CA TYR A 335 0.29 17.69 -2.33
C TYR A 335 -0.27 19.02 -1.83
N GLY A 336 0.57 20.04 -1.65
CA GLY A 336 0.14 21.36 -1.22
C GLY A 336 -0.76 22.06 -2.23
N GLU A 337 -1.47 23.10 -1.79
CA GLU A 337 -2.40 23.86 -2.62
C GLU A 337 -1.68 24.81 -3.60
N ASP A 338 -0.49 25.30 -3.23
CA ASP A 338 0.29 26.26 -4.01
C ASP A 338 1.20 25.62 -5.08
N VAL A 339 0.97 24.34 -5.40
CA VAL A 339 1.84 23.61 -6.31
C VAL A 339 1.51 23.95 -7.76
N VAL A 340 2.51 24.42 -8.50
CA VAL A 340 2.38 24.72 -9.94
C VAL A 340 2.57 23.45 -10.77
N MET A 341 1.54 23.12 -11.55
CA MET A 341 1.53 22.02 -12.52
C MET A 341 2.00 22.48 -13.91
N PRO A 342 2.89 21.74 -14.60
CA PRO A 342 3.21 21.99 -16.01
C PRO A 342 1.98 21.88 -16.91
N GLU A 343 1.94 22.70 -17.97
CA GLU A 343 0.81 22.76 -18.91
C GLU A 343 0.48 21.40 -19.55
N GLY A 344 1.50 20.57 -19.82
CA GLY A 344 1.30 19.25 -20.42
C GLY A 344 0.46 18.30 -19.56
N PHE A 345 0.34 18.54 -18.25
CA PHE A 345 -0.49 17.73 -17.36
C PHE A 345 -1.83 18.39 -17.01
N ALA A 346 -2.15 19.58 -17.54
CA ALA A 346 -3.39 20.30 -17.19
C ALA A 346 -4.66 19.45 -17.40
N ARG A 347 -4.70 18.62 -18.44
CA ARG A 347 -5.81 17.70 -18.69
C ARG A 347 -5.88 16.61 -17.61
N SER A 348 -4.76 15.94 -17.33
CA SER A 348 -4.69 14.88 -16.32
C SER A 348 -5.08 15.44 -14.94
N GLU A 349 -4.60 16.63 -14.60
CA GLU A 349 -4.97 17.34 -13.37
C GLU A 349 -6.48 17.60 -13.28
N GLN A 350 -7.09 18.14 -14.34
CA GLN A 350 -8.55 18.36 -14.37
C GLN A 350 -9.34 17.06 -14.20
N GLU A 351 -8.92 15.97 -14.85
CA GLU A 351 -9.53 14.65 -14.71
C GLU A 351 -9.39 14.12 -13.27
N GLN A 352 -8.21 14.29 -12.63
CA GLN A 352 -7.99 13.89 -11.24
C GLN A 352 -8.78 14.73 -10.24
N VAL A 353 -8.86 16.05 -10.44
CA VAL A 353 -9.69 16.95 -9.62
C VAL A 353 -11.16 16.58 -9.75
N GLY A 354 -11.63 16.32 -10.97
CA GLY A 354 -12.99 15.82 -11.21
C GLY A 354 -13.25 14.51 -10.49
N LYS A 355 -12.34 13.54 -10.63
CA LYS A 355 -12.40 12.25 -9.92
C LYS A 355 -12.42 12.43 -8.40
N TYR A 356 -11.56 13.29 -7.85
CA TYR A 356 -11.48 13.59 -6.42
C TYR A 356 -12.84 14.05 -5.86
N TYR A 357 -13.46 15.03 -6.53
CA TYR A 357 -14.77 15.54 -6.11
C TYR A 357 -15.89 14.52 -6.32
N CYS A 358 -15.87 13.75 -7.41
CA CYS A 358 -16.82 12.66 -7.65
C CYS A 358 -16.74 11.59 -6.56
N ASP A 359 -15.53 11.14 -6.21
CA ASP A 359 -15.29 10.12 -5.19
C ASP A 359 -15.77 10.61 -3.82
N ARG A 360 -15.44 11.85 -3.45
CA ARG A 360 -15.94 12.44 -2.19
C ARG A 360 -17.45 12.62 -2.18
N ALA A 361 -18.07 13.05 -3.28
CA ALA A 361 -19.52 13.18 -3.38
C ALA A 361 -20.22 11.81 -3.25
N ARG A 362 -19.65 10.76 -3.86
CA ARG A 362 -20.11 9.38 -3.67
C ARG A 362 -19.99 8.94 -2.21
N ALA A 363 -18.86 9.19 -1.57
CA ALA A 363 -18.68 8.89 -0.14
C ALA A 363 -19.74 9.60 0.72
N LYS A 364 -19.98 10.90 0.50
CA LYS A 364 -20.99 11.68 1.23
C LYS A 364 -22.40 11.09 1.12
N LYS A 365 -22.78 10.51 -0.03
CA LYS A 365 -24.07 9.84 -0.19
C LYS A 365 -24.21 8.57 0.66
N TYR A 366 -23.09 7.95 1.03
CA TYR A 366 -23.07 6.72 1.82
C TYR A 366 -22.73 6.94 3.30
N VAL A 367 -22.25 8.12 3.67
CA VAL A 367 -22.05 8.49 5.07
C VAL A 367 -23.41 8.87 5.67
N LEU A 368 -23.76 8.23 6.78
CA LEU A 368 -25.01 8.47 7.50
C LEU A 368 -25.04 9.88 8.09
N ASN A 369 -26.18 10.57 7.94
CA ASN A 369 -26.35 11.91 8.46
C ASN A 369 -26.85 11.89 9.92
N PHE A 370 -25.93 11.88 10.88
CA PHE A 370 -26.26 11.81 12.30
C PHE A 370 -26.83 13.11 12.91
N ARG A 371 -26.98 14.20 12.15
CA ARG A 371 -27.54 15.47 12.67
C ARG A 371 -28.99 15.32 13.13
N LEU A 372 -29.76 14.48 12.45
CA LEU A 372 -31.17 14.19 12.76
C LEU A 372 -31.33 13.17 13.90
N GLY A 373 -30.23 12.66 14.45
CA GLY A 373 -30.24 11.50 15.36
C GLY A 373 -30.26 10.18 14.61
N TYR A 374 -30.29 9.07 15.36
CA TYR A 374 -30.33 7.73 14.78
C TYR A 374 -31.78 7.32 14.45
N ALA A 375 -32.24 7.73 13.27
CA ALA A 375 -33.63 7.54 12.82
C ALA A 375 -33.72 6.69 11.55
N ALA A 376 -34.91 6.19 11.21
CA ALA A 376 -35.13 5.37 10.01
C ALA A 376 -34.81 6.11 8.70
N ASN A 377 -34.95 7.44 8.69
CA ASN A 377 -34.62 8.33 7.57
C ASN A 377 -33.20 8.92 7.65
N ILE A 378 -32.29 8.31 8.43
CA ILE A 378 -30.90 8.76 8.55
C ILE A 378 -30.12 8.71 7.22
N ASN A 379 -30.66 7.98 6.25
CA ASN A 379 -30.04 7.78 4.95
C ASN A 379 -31.07 7.94 3.83
N ASP A 380 -30.76 8.81 2.88
CA ASP A 380 -31.63 9.07 1.72
C ASP A 380 -31.48 7.99 0.63
N TYR A 381 -30.44 7.15 0.70
CA TYR A 381 -30.11 6.20 -0.36
C TYR A 381 -29.51 4.87 0.15
N LEU A 382 -30.20 3.76 -0.08
CA LEU A 382 -29.68 2.41 0.18
C LEU A 382 -29.11 1.81 -1.12
N PRO A 383 -27.79 1.69 -1.26
CA PRO A 383 -27.18 1.08 -2.44
C PRO A 383 -27.38 -0.44 -2.47
N GLU A 384 -27.43 -1.00 -3.68
CA GLU A 384 -27.38 -2.46 -3.90
C GLU A 384 -26.04 -3.07 -3.50
N LYS A 385 -24.94 -2.31 -3.68
CA LYS A 385 -23.58 -2.69 -3.28
C LYS A 385 -22.91 -1.56 -2.50
N LEU A 386 -22.38 -1.89 -1.33
CA LEU A 386 -21.70 -0.96 -0.44
C LEU A 386 -20.28 -1.42 -0.17
N SER A 387 -19.32 -0.51 -0.27
CA SER A 387 -17.91 -0.75 -0.02
C SER A 387 -17.31 0.43 0.73
N THR A 388 -16.35 0.18 1.62
CA THR A 388 -15.56 1.20 2.32
C THR A 388 -14.44 1.77 1.45
N ARG A 389 -14.20 1.19 0.27
CA ARG A 389 -13.19 1.62 -0.71
C ARG A 389 -13.79 1.71 -2.10
N LEU A 390 -13.32 2.68 -2.89
CA LEU A 390 -13.65 2.81 -4.32
C LEU A 390 -12.69 2.05 -5.26
N ALA A 391 -11.79 1.26 -4.69
CA ALA A 391 -10.85 0.45 -5.45
C ALA A 391 -11.57 -0.53 -6.40
N GLU A 392 -10.87 -0.88 -7.48
CA GLU A 392 -11.34 -1.86 -8.45
C GLU A 392 -11.70 -3.19 -7.77
N GLU A 393 -12.88 -3.73 -8.06
CA GLU A 393 -13.37 -4.96 -7.42
C GLU A 393 -12.33 -6.09 -7.57
N SER A 394 -12.03 -6.79 -6.47
CA SER A 394 -11.19 -7.97 -6.49
C SER A 394 -12.02 -9.24 -6.62
N VAL A 395 -11.56 -10.19 -7.43
CA VAL A 395 -12.13 -11.53 -7.54
C VAL A 395 -11.26 -12.51 -6.74
N SER A 396 -11.91 -13.41 -6.01
CA SER A 396 -11.23 -14.53 -5.33
C SER A 396 -11.19 -15.72 -6.27
N LEU A 397 -9.99 -16.23 -6.51
CA LEU A 397 -9.70 -17.40 -7.34
C LEU A 397 -9.23 -18.52 -6.42
N TRP A 398 -9.89 -19.67 -6.49
CA TRP A 398 -9.60 -20.83 -5.65
C TRP A 398 -8.71 -21.79 -6.42
N LEU A 399 -7.55 -22.13 -5.89
CA LEU A 399 -6.64 -23.10 -6.51
C LEU A 399 -6.98 -24.51 -6.05
N ALA A 400 -7.15 -25.42 -7.00
CA ALA A 400 -7.47 -26.82 -6.77
C ALA A 400 -6.56 -27.73 -7.59
N THR A 401 -6.31 -28.93 -7.09
CA THR A 401 -5.69 -30.04 -7.83
C THR A 401 -6.74 -31.12 -8.09
N CYS A 402 -6.67 -31.77 -9.24
CA CYS A 402 -7.54 -32.92 -9.55
C CYS A 402 -6.70 -34.18 -9.52
N ILE A 403 -6.92 -35.04 -8.53
CA ILE A 403 -6.22 -36.31 -8.37
C ILE A 403 -7.28 -37.42 -8.41
N ASP A 404 -7.17 -38.33 -9.37
CA ASP A 404 -8.10 -39.45 -9.57
C ASP A 404 -9.58 -39.04 -9.70
N GLY A 405 -9.85 -37.88 -10.32
CA GLY A 405 -11.20 -37.33 -10.48
C GLY A 405 -11.77 -36.65 -9.23
N VAL A 406 -10.99 -36.57 -8.14
CA VAL A 406 -11.37 -35.86 -6.91
C VAL A 406 -10.70 -34.50 -6.85
N VAL A 407 -11.52 -33.46 -6.70
CA VAL A 407 -11.07 -32.07 -6.55
C VAL A 407 -10.60 -31.85 -5.11
N LYS A 408 -9.33 -31.50 -4.94
CA LYS A 408 -8.71 -31.18 -3.65
C LYS A 408 -8.15 -29.76 -3.66
N PRO A 409 -8.08 -29.08 -2.50
CA PRO A 409 -7.41 -27.79 -2.41
C PRO A 409 -5.93 -27.92 -2.78
N TYR A 410 -5.36 -26.84 -3.33
CA TYR A 410 -3.92 -26.75 -3.62
C TYR A 410 -3.06 -26.83 -2.34
N ALA A 411 -3.43 -26.07 -1.32
CA ALA A 411 -2.77 -26.08 -0.02
C ALA A 411 -3.22 -27.30 0.81
N THR A 412 -2.40 -27.65 1.80
CA THR A 412 -2.68 -28.71 2.76
C THR A 412 -2.84 -28.14 4.17
N GLY A 413 -3.48 -28.89 5.07
CA GLY A 413 -3.65 -28.51 6.48
C GLY A 413 -5.03 -27.95 6.82
N ALA A 414 -5.12 -27.24 7.94
CA ALA A 414 -6.35 -26.60 8.39
C ALA A 414 -6.75 -25.46 7.44
N HIS A 415 -8.05 -25.33 7.15
CA HIS A 415 -8.56 -24.29 6.23
C HIS A 415 -7.90 -24.33 4.85
N ALA A 416 -7.60 -25.53 4.35
CA ALA A 416 -6.84 -25.73 3.11
C ALA A 416 -7.43 -24.98 1.90
N TRP A 417 -8.75 -24.87 1.80
CA TRP A 417 -9.39 -24.10 0.73
C TRP A 417 -9.11 -22.61 0.85
N GLU A 418 -9.26 -22.02 2.04
CA GLU A 418 -8.97 -20.60 2.29
C GLU A 418 -7.48 -20.28 2.09
N MET A 419 -6.61 -21.22 2.46
CA MET A 419 -5.16 -21.14 2.22
C MET A 419 -4.81 -21.20 0.72
N SER A 420 -5.70 -21.73 -0.11
CA SER A 420 -5.54 -21.88 -1.57
C SER A 420 -6.12 -20.71 -2.37
N VAL A 421 -6.56 -19.64 -1.71
CA VAL A 421 -7.16 -18.48 -2.39
C VAL A 421 -6.09 -17.51 -2.88
N VAL A 422 -6.23 -17.08 -4.14
CA VAL A 422 -5.53 -15.94 -4.74
C VAL A 422 -6.55 -14.82 -4.98
N ARG A 423 -6.18 -13.57 -4.72
CA ARG A 423 -7.02 -12.41 -5.05
C ARG A 423 -6.40 -11.58 -6.16
N VAL A 424 -7.19 -11.30 -7.19
CA VAL A 424 -6.77 -10.48 -8.34
C VAL A 424 -7.80 -9.40 -8.64
N ARG A 425 -7.39 -8.37 -9.39
CA ARG A 425 -8.31 -7.34 -9.89
C ARG A 425 -9.29 -7.95 -10.89
N ARG A 426 -10.56 -7.53 -10.86
CA ARG A 426 -11.62 -8.04 -11.74
C ARG A 426 -11.33 -7.79 -13.21
N SER A 427 -10.76 -6.65 -13.56
CA SER A 427 -10.32 -6.33 -14.94
C SER A 427 -9.25 -7.29 -15.43
N TRP A 428 -8.24 -7.56 -14.59
CA TRP A 428 -7.21 -8.53 -14.89
C TRP A 428 -7.82 -9.92 -15.09
N TRP A 429 -8.72 -10.36 -14.20
CA TRP A 429 -9.38 -11.66 -14.35
C TRP A 429 -10.19 -11.76 -15.64
N LYS A 430 -10.98 -10.74 -15.98
CA LYS A 430 -11.75 -10.71 -17.24
C LYS A 430 -10.88 -10.87 -18.48
N LYS A 431 -9.63 -10.36 -18.45
CA LYS A 431 -8.70 -10.44 -19.57
C LYS A 431 -8.01 -11.80 -19.69
N HIS A 432 -7.67 -12.43 -18.56
CA HIS A 432 -6.84 -13.64 -18.55
C HIS A 432 -7.62 -14.92 -18.22
N ARG A 433 -8.93 -14.84 -17.94
CA ARG A 433 -9.74 -16.00 -17.54
C ARG A 433 -9.61 -17.19 -18.51
N ASP A 434 -9.58 -16.90 -19.81
CA ASP A 434 -9.52 -17.91 -20.87
C ASP A 434 -8.14 -18.59 -20.99
N GLU A 435 -7.15 -18.08 -20.26
CA GLU A 435 -5.81 -18.65 -20.20
C GLU A 435 -5.71 -19.81 -19.20
N PHE A 436 -6.67 -19.93 -18.27
CA PHE A 436 -6.67 -20.90 -17.18
C PHE A 436 -7.63 -22.06 -17.42
N SER A 437 -7.25 -23.24 -16.95
CA SER A 437 -8.16 -24.39 -16.86
C SER A 437 -9.07 -24.22 -15.64
N LEU A 438 -10.36 -24.03 -15.87
CA LEU A 438 -11.35 -23.89 -14.81
C LEU A 438 -12.03 -25.23 -14.50
N LEU A 439 -12.41 -25.41 -13.24
CA LEU A 439 -13.31 -26.49 -12.86
C LEU A 439 -14.73 -26.16 -13.36
N GLU A 440 -15.30 -27.06 -14.15
CA GLU A 440 -16.63 -26.88 -14.73
C GLU A 440 -17.54 -28.11 -14.48
N GLY A 441 -18.82 -27.99 -14.83
CA GLY A 441 -19.77 -29.11 -14.78
C GLY A 441 -20.20 -29.52 -13.37
N ASP A 442 -20.41 -30.82 -13.17
CA ASP A 442 -20.94 -31.37 -11.92
C ASP A 442 -19.98 -31.23 -10.74
N ALA A 443 -18.68 -31.40 -11.00
CA ALA A 443 -17.65 -31.25 -9.97
C ALA A 443 -17.58 -29.82 -9.40
N PHE A 444 -17.75 -28.79 -10.25
CA PHE A 444 -17.83 -27.40 -9.80
C PHE A 444 -19.08 -27.14 -8.96
N ARG A 445 -20.24 -27.64 -9.40
CA ARG A 445 -21.50 -27.48 -8.66
C ARG A 445 -21.43 -28.15 -7.29
N GLN A 446 -20.87 -29.35 -7.22
CA GLN A 446 -20.65 -30.05 -5.96
C GLN A 446 -19.72 -29.25 -5.02
N TRP A 447 -18.59 -28.75 -5.55
CA TRP A 447 -17.66 -27.93 -4.78
C TRP A 447 -18.33 -26.67 -4.22
N CYS A 448 -19.15 -25.96 -5.01
CA CYS A 448 -19.87 -24.77 -4.55
C CYS A 448 -20.81 -25.08 -3.38
N VAL A 449 -21.49 -26.23 -3.41
CA VAL A 449 -22.35 -26.68 -2.29
C VAL A 449 -21.52 -27.00 -1.05
N GLU A 450 -20.44 -27.75 -1.21
CA GLU A 450 -19.56 -28.15 -0.10
C GLU A 450 -18.90 -26.94 0.59
N GLN A 451 -18.43 -25.98 -0.19
CA GLN A 451 -17.74 -24.78 0.30
C GLN A 451 -18.68 -23.58 0.56
N ARG A 452 -20.00 -23.79 0.40
CA ARG A 452 -21.05 -22.75 0.54
C ARG A 452 -20.73 -21.48 -0.25
N GLN A 453 -20.22 -21.66 -1.46
CA GLN A 453 -19.89 -20.56 -2.36
C GLN A 453 -21.02 -20.32 -3.36
N ASP A 454 -21.17 -19.07 -3.77
CA ASP A 454 -22.09 -18.69 -4.84
C ASP A 454 -21.50 -19.10 -6.20
N PRO A 455 -22.17 -19.98 -6.98
CA PRO A 455 -21.69 -20.42 -8.30
C PRO A 455 -21.44 -19.29 -9.29
N GLU A 456 -22.11 -18.13 -9.16
CA GLU A 456 -21.91 -16.98 -10.06
C GLU A 456 -20.65 -16.18 -9.72
N MET A 457 -20.16 -16.29 -8.49
CA MET A 457 -19.02 -15.51 -7.97
C MET A 457 -17.75 -16.36 -7.82
N ALA A 458 -17.90 -17.68 -7.65
CA ALA A 458 -16.79 -18.59 -7.46
C ALA A 458 -16.05 -18.90 -8.76
N ASN A 459 -14.72 -18.89 -8.70
CA ASN A 459 -13.85 -19.28 -9.81
C ASN A 459 -12.82 -20.26 -9.25
N VAL A 460 -12.78 -21.49 -9.76
CA VAL A 460 -11.85 -22.53 -9.31
C VAL A 460 -10.89 -22.86 -10.45
N ILE A 461 -9.61 -22.60 -10.24
CA ILE A 461 -8.53 -22.88 -11.20
C ILE A 461 -7.94 -24.24 -10.86
N LEU A 462 -7.83 -25.10 -11.88
CA LEU A 462 -7.14 -26.38 -11.80
C LEU A 462 -5.65 -26.16 -12.01
N VAL A 463 -4.89 -26.41 -10.96
CA VAL A 463 -3.43 -26.34 -10.93
C VAL A 463 -2.88 -27.74 -11.10
N THR A 464 -1.88 -27.88 -11.96
CA THR A 464 -1.12 -29.12 -12.17
C THR A 464 0.35 -28.86 -11.83
N ASP A 465 1.16 -29.92 -11.75
CA ASP A 465 2.62 -29.79 -11.57
C ASP A 465 3.33 -29.19 -12.81
N ASP A 466 2.59 -28.94 -13.89
CA ASP A 466 3.09 -28.29 -15.10
C ASP A 466 2.92 -26.76 -15.00
N GLU A 467 3.99 -26.01 -15.28
CA GLU A 467 3.99 -24.54 -15.30
C GLU A 467 2.99 -23.96 -16.32
N SER A 468 2.52 -24.78 -17.28
CA SER A 468 1.51 -24.40 -18.27
C SER A 468 0.13 -24.07 -17.68
N CYS A 469 -0.15 -24.41 -16.42
CA CYS A 469 -1.42 -24.10 -15.75
C CYS A 469 -1.57 -22.63 -15.29
N GLY A 470 -0.51 -21.82 -15.44
CA GLY A 470 -0.55 -20.37 -15.18
C GLY A 470 -0.40 -19.97 -13.70
N TYR A 471 -0.12 -20.93 -12.81
CA TYR A 471 0.27 -20.68 -11.41
C TYR A 471 1.56 -21.44 -11.05
N SER A 472 2.46 -20.80 -10.30
CA SER A 472 3.64 -21.43 -9.72
C SER A 472 3.88 -20.94 -8.29
N ALA A 473 4.33 -21.82 -7.39
CA ALA A 473 4.70 -21.44 -6.02
C ALA A 473 5.85 -20.41 -5.94
N ARG A 474 6.62 -20.24 -7.03
CA ARG A 474 7.75 -19.30 -7.12
C ARG A 474 7.38 -17.95 -7.73
N GLU A 475 6.40 -17.93 -8.63
CA GLU A 475 6.05 -16.75 -9.43
C GLU A 475 4.60 -16.29 -9.24
N GLY A 476 3.80 -17.06 -8.51
CA GLY A 476 2.39 -16.82 -8.25
C GLY A 476 1.55 -17.05 -9.49
N LEU A 477 0.48 -16.27 -9.64
CA LEU A 477 -0.44 -16.33 -10.77
C LEU A 477 0.07 -15.44 -11.91
N ILE A 478 0.34 -16.03 -13.07
CA ILE A 478 1.11 -15.42 -14.17
C ILE A 478 0.26 -15.25 -15.43
N GLY A 479 -0.80 -16.05 -15.61
CA GLY A 479 -1.48 -16.18 -16.90
C GLY A 479 -0.74 -17.13 -17.84
N LYS A 480 -1.22 -17.30 -19.08
CA LYS A 480 -0.44 -17.98 -20.13
C LYS A 480 0.68 -17.05 -20.58
N VAL A 481 1.90 -17.54 -20.42
CA VAL A 481 3.13 -16.93 -20.92
C VAL A 481 2.95 -16.61 -22.41
N GLY A 482 2.94 -15.32 -22.74
CA GLY A 482 3.21 -14.86 -24.10
C GLY A 482 4.69 -14.93 -24.41
#